data_AF-A0A257SF89-F1
#
_entry.id   AF-A0A257SF89-F1
#
_cell.length_a   1.000
_cell.length_b   1.000
_cell.length_c   1.000
_cell.angle_alpha   90.00
_cell.angle_beta   90.00
_cell.angle_gamma   90.00
#
_symmetry.space_group_name_H-M   'P 1'
#
loop_
_entity.id
_entity.type
_entity.pdbx_description
1 polymer ?
#
loop_
_entity_poly.entity_id
_entity_poly.type
_entity_poly.pdbx_seq_one_letter_code
_entity_poly.pdbx_strand_id
1 'polypeptide(L)'
;FDGTPLYEHADPRRGEQPDWGTYVFDFGRREVRNFLVANALFWLEEFHVDGLRVDAVASMLYLDYSRNAGEWLPNVHGGRENLEAIDFLRQMNDAVRLTHPGCVTIAEESTAWPGVTHATAEGGLGFTFKWNMGWMHDTLEYLRRDPIHRRYHQDELTFAMIYEHSERFVMPLSHDEVVHGKGSLYDKMPGDPWQKLANLRLLFTYQCARPGKQLLFMGAELAQAREWNHDASLDWHLAEEPDRAAFLRFMERLGALYRETPAFWERDPDPEGFAWIDAADRENSVFAFIRVDGADHRVVVMNATPVPRHEYRVGAPVAGRYRVVFNTDAAEFGGSGAGSTGTVHTEAAPFHGRAQSMRLVLPPLGILVLAPEA
;
A
#
# COMPACT_ATOMS: atom_id res chain seq x y z
N PHE A 1 -19.16 33.45 7.61
CA PHE A 1 -20.06 32.92 8.67
C PHE A 1 -20.88 34.03 9.34
N ASP A 2 -20.23 35.08 9.86
CA ASP A 2 -20.84 36.23 10.55
C ASP A 2 -20.77 37.53 9.73
N GLY A 3 -20.59 37.40 8.41
CA GLY A 3 -20.28 38.51 7.52
C GLY A 3 -18.79 38.84 7.40
N THR A 4 -17.92 38.13 8.11
CA THR A 4 -16.44 38.24 8.00
C THR A 4 -15.79 36.89 7.63
N PRO A 5 -14.51 36.91 7.18
CA PRO A 5 -13.67 35.72 7.11
C PRO A 5 -13.42 35.17 8.51
N LEU A 6 -14.24 34.20 8.92
CA LEU A 6 -14.27 33.75 10.31
C LEU A 6 -13.55 32.41 10.47
N TYR A 7 -13.95 31.42 9.67
CA TYR A 7 -13.37 30.08 9.69
C TYR A 7 -12.19 29.98 8.74
N GLU A 8 -12.29 30.68 7.62
CA GLU A 8 -11.27 30.84 6.59
C GLU A 8 -10.30 31.97 6.93
N HIS A 9 -9.05 31.85 6.47
CA HIS A 9 -8.06 32.90 6.67
C HIS A 9 -8.40 34.14 5.82
N ALA A 10 -8.36 35.34 6.42
CA ALA A 10 -8.79 36.57 5.75
C ALA A 10 -7.93 36.99 4.53
N ASP A 11 -6.66 36.58 4.50
CA ASP A 11 -5.80 36.72 3.30
C ASP A 11 -6.05 35.56 2.33
N PRO A 12 -6.60 35.81 1.12
CA PRO A 12 -6.90 34.78 0.12
C PRO A 12 -5.70 33.93 -0.27
N ARG A 13 -4.48 34.48 -0.22
CA ARG A 13 -3.25 33.74 -0.54
C ARG A 13 -2.98 32.58 0.43
N ARG A 14 -3.59 32.62 1.62
CA ARG A 14 -3.58 31.53 2.61
C ARG A 14 -4.95 30.86 2.77
N GLY A 15 -6.02 31.63 2.56
CA GLY A 15 -7.40 31.25 2.85
C GLY A 15 -8.19 30.66 1.69
N GLU A 16 -7.64 30.59 0.47
CA GLU A 16 -8.29 30.00 -0.69
C GLU A 16 -7.41 28.95 -1.35
N GLN A 17 -8.02 27.90 -1.89
CA GLN A 17 -7.36 26.85 -2.65
C GLN A 17 -7.73 26.99 -4.15
N PRO A 18 -6.88 27.64 -4.96
CA PRO A 18 -7.28 28.17 -6.27
C PRO A 18 -7.77 27.10 -7.25
N ASP A 19 -7.07 25.97 -7.31
CA ASP A 19 -7.40 24.86 -8.23
C ASP A 19 -8.74 24.19 -7.91
N TRP A 20 -9.23 24.32 -6.66
CA TRP A 20 -10.44 23.65 -6.19
C TRP A 20 -11.62 24.60 -6.03
N GLY A 21 -11.38 25.91 -6.00
CA GLY A 21 -12.41 26.91 -5.71
C GLY A 21 -12.99 26.81 -4.29
N THR A 22 -12.18 26.34 -3.33
CA THR A 22 -12.56 26.17 -1.92
C THR A 22 -11.78 27.11 -1.00
N TYR A 23 -12.25 27.24 0.25
CA TYR A 23 -11.56 28.00 1.29
C TYR A 23 -10.73 27.09 2.21
N VAL A 24 -9.67 27.64 2.79
CA VAL A 24 -8.76 27.00 3.75
C VAL A 24 -9.03 27.55 5.13
N PHE A 25 -9.18 26.67 6.11
CA PHE A 25 -9.37 27.05 7.51
C PHE A 25 -8.20 27.86 8.06
N ASP A 26 -8.49 28.87 8.88
CA ASP A 26 -7.50 29.61 9.66
C ASP A 26 -7.08 28.80 10.89
N PHE A 27 -6.11 27.90 10.70
CA PHE A 27 -5.56 27.04 11.76
C PHE A 27 -4.92 27.84 12.92
N GLY A 28 -4.54 29.10 12.69
CA GLY A 28 -3.96 29.98 13.70
C GLY A 28 -5.01 30.46 14.71
N ARG A 29 -6.26 30.62 14.26
CA ARG A 29 -7.37 31.08 15.09
C ARG A 29 -7.82 30.01 16.07
N ARG A 30 -7.89 30.37 17.35
CA ARG A 30 -8.14 29.43 18.46
C ARG A 30 -9.47 28.71 18.33
N GLU A 31 -10.54 29.43 18.02
CA GLU A 31 -11.89 28.87 17.92
C GLU A 31 -12.02 27.93 16.72
N VAL A 32 -11.37 28.26 15.60
CA VAL A 32 -11.33 27.41 14.39
C VAL A 32 -10.55 26.14 14.66
N ARG A 33 -9.36 26.24 15.26
CA ARG A 33 -8.58 25.08 15.65
C ARG A 33 -9.32 24.20 16.65
N ASN A 34 -9.95 24.80 17.65
CA ASN A 34 -10.77 24.06 18.62
C ASN A 34 -11.96 23.36 17.96
N PHE A 35 -12.64 24.02 17.02
CA PHE A 35 -13.71 23.42 16.24
C PHE A 35 -13.23 22.15 15.51
N LEU A 36 -12.07 22.20 14.83
CA LEU A 36 -11.53 21.06 14.07
C LEU A 36 -11.02 19.93 14.98
N VAL A 37 -10.29 20.26 16.05
CA VAL A 37 -9.79 19.25 17.01
C VAL A 37 -10.96 18.57 17.73
N ALA A 38 -11.93 19.35 18.22
CA ALA A 38 -13.13 18.80 18.84
C ALA A 38 -13.94 17.95 17.85
N ASN A 39 -13.99 18.31 16.56
CA ASN A 39 -14.66 17.50 15.55
C ASN A 39 -13.98 16.15 15.33
N ALA A 40 -12.64 16.10 15.30
CA ALA A 40 -11.92 14.84 15.20
C ALA A 40 -12.25 13.91 16.38
N LEU A 41 -12.26 14.45 17.61
CA LEU A 41 -12.61 13.67 18.80
C LEU A 41 -14.09 13.27 18.83
N PHE A 42 -14.98 14.16 18.38
CA PHE A 42 -16.42 13.91 18.34
C PHE A 42 -16.78 12.65 17.54
N TRP A 43 -16.12 12.40 16.40
CA TRP A 43 -16.35 11.17 15.64
C TRP A 43 -15.91 9.92 16.41
N LEU A 44 -14.75 9.97 17.08
CA LEU A 44 -14.24 8.85 17.86
C LEU A 44 -15.12 8.58 19.10
N GLU A 45 -15.58 9.64 19.77
CA GLU A 45 -16.32 9.55 21.03
C GLU A 45 -17.81 9.23 20.84
N GLU A 46 -18.49 9.87 19.88
CA GLU A 46 -19.95 9.73 19.73
C GLU A 46 -20.34 8.65 18.72
N PHE A 47 -19.49 8.39 17.72
CA PHE A 47 -19.76 7.41 16.67
C PHE A 47 -18.89 6.16 16.78
N HIS A 48 -17.95 6.13 17.74
CA HIS A 48 -17.09 4.98 18.02
C HIS A 48 -16.34 4.47 16.77
N VAL A 49 -15.93 5.37 15.88
CA VAL A 49 -15.05 4.99 14.76
C VAL A 49 -13.63 4.74 15.28
N ASP A 50 -12.93 3.75 14.73
CA ASP A 50 -11.60 3.34 15.20
C ASP A 50 -10.44 4.15 14.60
N GLY A 51 -10.73 5.12 13.73
CA GLY A 51 -9.68 5.94 13.14
C GLY A 51 -10.16 6.97 12.14
N LEU A 52 -9.22 7.84 11.77
CA LEU A 52 -9.43 8.96 10.85
C LEU A 52 -8.37 8.92 9.75
N ARG A 53 -8.77 9.16 8.50
CA ARG A 53 -7.85 9.37 7.38
C ARG A 53 -7.97 10.81 6.89
N VAL A 54 -6.85 11.51 6.82
CA VAL A 54 -6.76 12.87 6.28
C VAL A 54 -6.18 12.80 4.88
N ASP A 55 -6.98 13.26 3.91
CA ASP A 55 -6.64 13.39 2.50
C ASP A 55 -5.84 14.68 2.25
N ALA A 56 -4.98 14.65 1.23
CA ALA A 56 -4.22 15.79 0.72
C ALA A 56 -3.53 16.62 1.81
N VAL A 57 -2.85 15.97 2.75
CA VAL A 57 -2.18 16.65 3.89
C VAL A 57 -1.17 17.71 3.40
N ALA A 58 -0.56 17.51 2.24
CA ALA A 58 0.31 18.48 1.59
C ALA A 58 -0.36 19.84 1.35
N SER A 59 -1.67 19.87 1.07
CA SER A 59 -2.44 21.11 0.90
C SER A 59 -2.52 21.95 2.17
N MET A 60 -2.38 21.31 3.33
CA MET A 60 -2.33 21.99 4.62
C MET A 60 -0.91 22.43 4.97
N LEU A 61 0.08 21.58 4.69
CA LEU A 61 1.47 21.77 5.11
C LEU A 61 2.20 22.91 4.40
N TYR A 62 1.79 23.25 3.17
CA TYR A 62 2.51 24.21 2.34
C TYR A 62 1.68 25.43 1.98
N LEU A 63 2.25 26.61 2.24
CA LEU A 63 1.68 27.90 1.86
C LEU A 63 1.71 28.14 0.33
N ASP A 64 2.56 27.42 -0.39
CA ASP A 64 2.70 27.50 -1.85
C ASP A 64 1.97 26.38 -2.61
N TYR A 65 1.19 25.54 -1.92
CA TYR A 65 0.45 24.45 -2.56
C TYR A 65 -0.52 24.99 -3.62
N SER A 66 -0.44 24.49 -4.86
CA SER A 66 -1.24 24.96 -6.01
C SER A 66 -1.18 26.48 -6.25
N ARG A 67 -0.05 27.13 -5.97
CA ARG A 67 0.12 28.58 -6.18
C ARG A 67 1.40 28.88 -6.95
N ASN A 68 1.34 29.84 -7.86
CA ASN A 68 2.52 30.28 -8.62
C ASN A 68 3.43 31.18 -7.78
N ALA A 69 4.66 31.39 -8.26
CA ALA A 69 5.55 32.37 -7.67
C ALA A 69 4.91 33.78 -7.64
N GLY A 70 4.88 34.40 -6.45
CA GLY A 70 4.24 35.70 -6.23
C GLY A 70 2.78 35.63 -5.79
N GLU A 71 2.15 34.45 -5.81
CA GLU A 71 0.76 34.24 -5.38
C GLU A 71 0.64 33.75 -3.93
N TRP A 72 1.76 33.57 -3.23
CA TRP A 72 1.83 33.14 -1.83
C TRP A 72 2.84 33.97 -1.04
N LEU A 73 2.77 33.88 0.29
CA LEU A 73 3.70 34.53 1.22
C LEU A 73 4.41 33.50 2.10
N PRO A 74 5.72 33.68 2.37
CA PRO A 74 6.43 32.80 3.29
C PRO A 74 5.98 32.96 4.74
N ASN A 75 6.27 31.93 5.54
CA ASN A 75 6.10 31.98 6.99
C ASN A 75 7.07 32.98 7.64
N VAL A 76 6.94 33.17 8.96
CA VAL A 76 7.77 34.10 9.75
C VAL A 76 9.27 33.79 9.72
N HIS A 77 9.67 32.60 9.26
CA HIS A 77 11.06 32.18 9.10
C HIS A 77 11.54 32.21 7.64
N GLY A 78 10.71 32.67 6.70
CA GLY A 78 11.04 32.75 5.28
C GLY A 78 10.79 31.45 4.49
N GLY A 79 10.23 30.42 5.13
CA GLY A 79 9.93 29.13 4.51
C GLY A 79 8.51 29.02 3.94
N ARG A 80 8.23 27.91 3.25
CA ARG A 80 6.91 27.59 2.66
C ARG A 80 6.00 26.79 3.60
N GLU A 81 6.51 26.39 4.76
CA GLU A 81 5.81 25.57 5.72
C GLU A 81 4.71 26.37 6.42
N ASN A 82 3.49 25.85 6.43
CA ASN A 82 2.36 26.44 7.14
C ASN A 82 2.41 26.02 8.61
N LEU A 83 3.08 26.83 9.44
CA LEU A 83 3.37 26.49 10.84
C LEU A 83 2.10 26.26 11.67
N GLU A 84 1.04 27.01 11.40
CA GLU A 84 -0.24 26.90 12.10
C GLU A 84 -0.97 25.60 11.74
N ALA A 85 -0.88 25.14 10.49
CA ALA A 85 -1.43 23.85 10.08
C ALA A 85 -0.63 22.68 10.68
N ILE A 86 0.70 22.80 10.74
CA ILE A 86 1.57 21.81 11.39
C ILE A 86 1.23 21.67 12.87
N ASP A 87 1.08 22.80 13.58
CA ASP A 87 0.69 22.81 15.00
C ASP A 87 -0.70 22.19 15.20
N PHE A 88 -1.67 22.52 14.33
CA PHE A 88 -2.99 21.90 14.35
C PHE A 88 -2.93 20.38 14.18
N LEU A 89 -2.21 19.86 13.18
CA LEU A 89 -2.11 18.43 12.93
C LEU A 89 -1.48 17.68 14.10
N ARG A 90 -0.41 18.26 14.68
CA ARG A 90 0.23 17.70 15.89
C ARG A 90 -0.74 17.69 17.07
N GLN A 91 -1.44 18.80 17.31
CA GLN A 91 -2.43 18.91 18.39
C GLN A 91 -3.57 17.91 18.22
N MET A 92 -4.09 17.73 17.01
CA MET A 92 -5.13 16.75 16.70
C MET A 92 -4.64 15.32 16.98
N ASN A 93 -3.46 14.94 16.46
CA ASN A 93 -2.91 13.60 16.65
C ASN A 93 -2.59 13.31 18.13
N ASP A 94 -2.03 14.27 18.87
CA ASP A 94 -1.74 14.11 20.29
C ASP A 94 -3.04 14.00 21.12
N ALA A 95 -4.07 14.77 20.79
CA ALA A 95 -5.37 14.68 21.45
C ALA A 95 -6.02 13.30 21.21
N VAL A 96 -6.03 12.80 19.98
CA VAL A 96 -6.54 11.47 19.64
C VAL A 96 -5.78 10.39 20.41
N ARG A 97 -4.44 10.44 20.39
CA ARG A 97 -3.58 9.45 21.07
C ARG A 97 -3.81 9.42 22.58
N LEU A 98 -4.00 10.58 23.20
CA LEU A 98 -4.19 10.71 24.65
C LEU A 98 -5.58 10.23 25.10
N THR A 99 -6.62 10.57 24.34
CA THR A 99 -8.02 10.37 24.76
C THR A 99 -8.62 9.07 24.24
N HIS A 100 -8.16 8.56 23.10
CA HIS A 100 -8.69 7.38 22.42
C HIS A 100 -7.55 6.40 22.07
N PRO A 101 -6.84 5.84 23.07
CA PRO A 101 -5.73 4.91 22.83
C PRO A 101 -6.21 3.68 22.03
N GLY A 102 -5.47 3.35 20.97
CA GLY A 102 -5.82 2.28 20.04
C GLY A 102 -6.45 2.77 18.74
N CYS A 103 -7.05 3.97 18.72
CA CYS A 103 -7.49 4.59 17.47
C CYS A 103 -6.30 5.00 16.60
N VAL A 104 -6.50 4.99 15.28
CA VAL A 104 -5.45 5.30 14.31
C VAL A 104 -5.74 6.57 13.53
N THR A 105 -4.70 7.36 13.26
CA THR A 105 -4.79 8.46 12.29
C THR A 105 -3.89 8.15 11.09
N ILE A 106 -4.42 8.36 9.89
CA ILE A 106 -3.76 8.00 8.63
C ILE A 106 -3.64 9.24 7.76
N ALA A 107 -2.42 9.56 7.33
CA ALA A 107 -2.16 10.65 6.40
C ALA A 107 -2.01 10.13 4.97
N GLU A 108 -2.64 10.80 4.02
CA GLU A 108 -2.16 10.80 2.64
C GLU A 108 -1.41 12.11 2.40
N GLU A 109 -0.10 11.98 2.27
CA GLU A 109 0.83 13.09 2.13
C GLU A 109 1.73 12.75 0.94
N SER A 110 1.49 13.44 -0.18
CA SER A 110 2.05 13.13 -1.49
C SER A 110 3.37 13.85 -1.80
N THR A 111 3.92 14.58 -0.83
CA THR A 111 5.29 15.09 -0.90
C THR A 111 6.24 14.23 -0.06
N ALA A 112 7.52 14.58 -0.08
CA ALA A 112 8.54 13.91 0.73
C ALA A 112 8.65 14.54 2.14
N TRP A 113 7.53 14.94 2.76
CA TRP A 113 7.58 15.50 4.12
C TRP A 113 8.11 14.44 5.10
N PRO A 114 9.16 14.71 5.88
CA PRO A 114 9.74 13.74 6.78
C PRO A 114 8.98 13.64 8.10
N GLY A 115 8.92 12.44 8.69
CA GLY A 115 8.40 12.21 10.03
C GLY A 115 6.88 12.38 10.15
N VAL A 116 6.13 12.08 9.08
CA VAL A 116 4.66 12.15 9.09
C VAL A 116 4.10 11.25 10.18
N THR A 117 4.66 10.06 10.34
CA THR A 117 4.22 9.08 11.34
C THR A 117 5.08 9.05 12.61
N HIS A 118 6.07 9.93 12.73
CA HIS A 118 6.91 10.03 13.94
C HIS A 118 6.17 10.77 15.06
N ALA A 119 6.62 10.60 16.30
CA ALA A 119 6.01 11.28 17.44
C ALA A 119 6.17 12.80 17.34
N THR A 120 5.17 13.55 17.80
CA THR A 120 5.21 15.03 17.82
C THR A 120 6.37 15.55 18.67
N ALA A 121 6.67 14.86 19.78
CA ALA A 121 7.81 15.14 20.66
C ALA A 121 9.19 15.01 19.97
N GLU A 122 9.27 14.25 18.88
CA GLU A 122 10.48 14.05 18.06
C GLU A 122 10.49 14.97 16.83
N GLY A 123 9.51 15.86 16.70
CA GLY A 123 9.34 16.73 15.54
C GLY A 123 8.48 16.15 14.42
N GLY A 124 7.87 14.98 14.60
CA GLY A 124 6.92 14.41 13.63
C GLY A 124 5.55 15.09 13.60
N LEU A 125 4.67 14.65 12.70
CA LEU A 125 3.27 15.11 12.65
C LEU A 125 2.34 14.31 13.57
N GLY A 126 2.78 13.15 14.06
CA GLY A 126 2.05 12.34 15.04
C GLY A 126 1.07 11.31 14.45
N PHE A 127 0.96 11.19 13.13
CA PHE A 127 0.07 10.20 12.52
C PHE A 127 0.48 8.76 12.87
N THR A 128 -0.49 7.85 12.91
CA THR A 128 -0.22 6.42 13.08
C THR A 128 0.36 5.82 11.81
N PHE A 129 -0.24 6.13 10.65
CA PHE A 129 0.20 5.62 9.35
C PHE A 129 0.25 6.70 8.27
N LYS A 130 1.04 6.46 7.22
CA LYS A 130 1.10 7.25 5.98
C LYS A 130 0.79 6.36 4.78
N TRP A 131 0.03 6.84 3.81
CA TRP A 131 -0.13 6.15 2.52
C TRP A 131 1.19 6.16 1.73
N ASN A 132 1.64 4.98 1.29
CA ASN A 132 2.83 4.83 0.44
C ASN A 132 2.47 5.06 -1.03
N MET A 133 2.32 6.34 -1.39
CA MET A 133 1.97 6.74 -2.76
C MET A 133 3.05 6.37 -3.78
N GLY A 134 4.33 6.37 -3.37
CA GLY A 134 5.45 5.93 -4.21
C GLY A 134 5.34 4.45 -4.58
N TRP A 135 5.10 3.58 -3.59
CA TRP A 135 4.86 2.16 -3.86
C TRP A 135 3.67 1.95 -4.81
N MET A 136 2.56 2.65 -4.55
CA MET A 136 1.35 2.53 -5.37
C MET A 136 1.65 2.86 -6.83
N HIS A 137 2.31 4.00 -7.08
CA HIS A 137 2.65 4.43 -8.43
C HIS A 137 3.58 3.44 -9.13
N ASP A 138 4.71 3.10 -8.50
CA ASP A 138 5.74 2.23 -9.07
C ASP A 138 5.17 0.82 -9.34
N THR A 139 4.34 0.30 -8.44
CA THR A 139 3.77 -1.05 -8.58
C THR A 139 2.72 -1.12 -9.69
N LEU A 140 1.82 -0.13 -9.76
CA LEU A 140 0.80 -0.10 -10.82
C LEU A 140 1.43 0.13 -12.19
N GLU A 141 2.44 0.99 -12.27
CA GLU A 141 3.15 1.26 -13.53
C GLU A 141 3.95 0.03 -13.97
N TYR A 142 4.65 -0.66 -13.05
CA TYR A 142 5.33 -1.93 -13.35
C TYR A 142 4.37 -2.99 -13.90
N LEU A 143 3.22 -3.20 -13.25
CA LEU A 143 2.28 -4.23 -13.65
C LEU A 143 1.47 -3.87 -14.91
N ARG A 144 1.29 -2.59 -15.22
CA ARG A 144 0.64 -2.15 -16.46
C ARG A 144 1.45 -2.50 -17.70
N ARG A 145 2.78 -2.59 -17.58
CA ARG A 145 3.65 -2.94 -18.71
C ARG A 145 3.45 -4.37 -19.16
N ASP A 146 3.48 -4.55 -20.49
CA ASP A 146 3.61 -5.87 -21.11
C ASP A 146 4.76 -6.65 -20.41
N PRO A 147 4.53 -7.91 -19.99
CA PRO A 147 5.51 -8.69 -19.25
C PRO A 147 6.91 -8.76 -19.89
N ILE A 148 7.04 -8.66 -21.22
CA ILE A 148 8.35 -8.68 -21.89
C ILE A 148 9.21 -7.46 -21.54
N HIS A 149 8.60 -6.34 -21.17
CA HIS A 149 9.29 -5.10 -20.84
C HIS A 149 9.66 -5.00 -19.35
N ARG A 150 9.07 -5.82 -18.48
CA ARG A 150 9.26 -5.75 -17.01
C ARG A 150 10.72 -5.91 -16.57
N ARG A 151 11.53 -6.66 -17.32
CA ARG A 151 13.00 -6.78 -17.13
C ARG A 151 13.74 -5.45 -17.06
N TYR A 152 13.25 -4.42 -17.75
CA TYR A 152 13.87 -3.09 -17.79
C TYR A 152 13.47 -2.21 -16.59
N HIS A 153 12.46 -2.64 -15.82
CA HIS A 153 11.79 -1.86 -14.78
C HIS A 153 11.76 -2.59 -13.43
N GLN A 154 12.57 -3.65 -13.25
CA GLN A 154 12.64 -4.44 -12.02
C GLN A 154 12.78 -3.57 -10.76
N ASP A 155 13.51 -2.47 -10.87
CA ASP A 155 13.77 -1.54 -9.78
C ASP A 155 12.50 -0.89 -9.22
N GLU A 156 11.44 -0.71 -10.01
CA GLU A 156 10.17 -0.12 -9.57
C GLU A 156 9.53 -0.93 -8.44
N LEU A 157 9.61 -2.27 -8.47
CA LEU A 157 9.10 -3.09 -7.36
C LEU A 157 10.03 -3.13 -6.14
N THR A 158 11.31 -2.78 -6.32
CA THR A 158 12.31 -2.82 -5.23
C THR A 158 12.53 -1.47 -4.56
N PHE A 159 12.25 -0.37 -5.26
CA PHE A 159 12.62 0.98 -4.86
C PHE A 159 11.92 1.40 -3.57
N ALA A 160 10.63 1.08 -3.43
CA ALA A 160 9.88 1.34 -2.21
C ALA A 160 10.51 0.71 -0.95
N MET A 161 11.23 -0.41 -1.08
CA MET A 161 11.94 -1.04 0.05
C MET A 161 13.14 -0.23 0.56
N ILE A 162 13.67 0.71 -0.22
CA ILE A 162 14.76 1.60 0.22
C ILE A 162 14.30 2.52 1.35
N TYR A 163 13.03 2.95 1.31
CA TYR A 163 12.47 3.89 2.29
C TYR A 163 11.32 3.29 3.12
N GLU A 164 10.96 2.02 2.94
CA GLU A 164 9.80 1.37 3.59
C GLU A 164 9.79 1.52 5.12
N HIS A 165 10.96 1.57 5.75
CA HIS A 165 11.07 1.71 7.21
C HIS A 165 11.23 3.16 7.70
N SER A 166 11.11 4.14 6.81
CA SER A 166 11.16 5.57 7.18
C SER A 166 9.87 6.06 7.84
N GLU A 167 8.74 5.44 7.51
CA GLU A 167 7.42 5.74 8.01
C GLU A 167 6.64 4.44 8.25
N ARG A 168 5.54 4.50 8.99
CA ARG A 168 4.61 3.38 9.12
C ARG A 168 3.62 3.43 7.95
N PHE A 169 3.86 2.60 6.92
CA PHE A 169 3.08 2.69 5.69
C PHE A 169 1.78 1.88 5.69
N VAL A 170 0.77 2.47 5.04
CA VAL A 170 -0.37 1.79 4.43
C VAL A 170 -0.15 1.78 2.93
N MET A 171 -0.60 0.74 2.26
CA MET A 171 -0.37 0.39 0.87
C MET A 171 -1.65 0.60 0.08
N PRO A 172 -1.91 1.81 -0.42
CA PRO A 172 -3.23 2.14 -0.95
C PRO A 172 -3.37 1.68 -2.40
N LEU A 173 -4.48 1.00 -2.67
CA LEU A 173 -5.09 0.93 -3.99
C LEU A 173 -6.48 1.57 -3.86
N SER A 174 -6.49 2.91 -3.87
CA SER A 174 -7.65 3.73 -3.50
C SER A 174 -8.60 3.98 -4.69
N HIS A 175 -9.69 4.69 -4.40
CA HIS A 175 -10.67 5.13 -5.40
C HIS A 175 -10.07 6.05 -6.47
N ASP A 176 -9.10 6.90 -6.10
CA ASP A 176 -8.44 7.82 -7.02
C ASP A 176 -7.70 7.11 -8.15
N GLU A 177 -7.33 5.85 -7.95
CA GLU A 177 -6.57 5.08 -8.93
C GLU A 177 -7.45 4.38 -9.97
N VAL A 178 -8.78 4.44 -9.82
CA VAL A 178 -9.73 3.73 -10.70
C VAL A 178 -10.80 4.66 -11.28
N VAL A 179 -10.47 5.94 -11.47
CA VAL A 179 -11.32 6.99 -12.02
C VAL A 179 -10.57 7.88 -13.02
N HIS A 180 -11.27 8.85 -13.62
CA HIS A 180 -10.72 9.93 -14.43
C HIS A 180 -9.85 9.46 -15.61
N GLY A 181 -10.22 8.35 -16.25
CA GLY A 181 -9.49 7.81 -17.40
C GLY A 181 -8.24 7.01 -17.04
N LYS A 182 -7.96 6.79 -15.74
CA LYS A 182 -6.83 5.95 -15.29
C LYS A 182 -7.07 4.46 -15.55
N GLY A 183 -8.31 4.04 -15.81
CA GLY A 183 -8.77 2.66 -15.92
C GLY A 183 -8.94 1.97 -14.57
N SER A 184 -9.77 0.94 -14.50
CA SER A 184 -9.86 0.04 -13.34
C SER A 184 -8.55 -0.72 -13.11
N LEU A 185 -8.37 -1.32 -11.93
CA LEU A 185 -7.20 -2.20 -11.72
C LEU A 185 -7.16 -3.36 -12.71
N TYR A 186 -8.31 -3.93 -13.07
CA TYR A 186 -8.39 -5.01 -14.06
C TYR A 186 -7.92 -4.56 -15.45
N ASP A 187 -8.34 -3.37 -15.89
CA ASP A 187 -7.99 -2.86 -17.21
C ASP A 187 -6.58 -2.29 -17.31
N LYS A 188 -5.95 -1.96 -16.18
CA LYS A 188 -4.51 -1.68 -16.15
C LYS A 188 -3.68 -2.92 -16.46
N MET A 189 -4.16 -4.13 -16.23
CA MET A 189 -3.36 -5.34 -16.43
C MET A 189 -3.25 -5.70 -17.91
N PRO A 190 -2.06 -6.08 -18.40
CA PRO A 190 -1.86 -6.48 -19.79
C PRO A 190 -2.31 -7.91 -20.04
N GLY A 191 -2.51 -8.23 -21.33
CA GLY A 191 -2.77 -9.58 -21.79
C GLY A 191 -4.25 -9.92 -21.97
N ASP A 192 -4.51 -11.20 -22.18
CA ASP A 192 -5.87 -11.75 -22.28
C ASP A 192 -6.60 -11.74 -20.91
N PRO A 193 -7.91 -12.05 -20.86
CA PRO A 193 -8.67 -12.04 -19.61
C PRO A 193 -8.07 -12.92 -18.49
N TRP A 194 -7.45 -14.06 -18.84
CA TRP A 194 -6.80 -14.93 -17.87
C TRP A 194 -5.54 -14.27 -17.29
N GLN A 195 -4.71 -13.66 -18.15
CA GLN A 195 -3.51 -12.93 -17.75
C GLN A 195 -3.85 -11.68 -16.92
N LYS A 196 -4.95 -10.99 -17.23
CA LYS A 196 -5.43 -9.85 -16.42
C LYS A 196 -5.75 -10.28 -14.98
N LEU A 197 -6.50 -11.37 -14.81
CA LEU A 197 -6.78 -11.92 -13.49
C LEU A 197 -5.51 -12.42 -12.78
N ALA A 198 -4.60 -13.09 -13.50
CA ALA A 198 -3.33 -13.55 -12.94
C ALA A 198 -2.47 -12.38 -12.41
N ASN A 199 -2.39 -11.29 -13.17
CA ASN A 199 -1.71 -10.07 -12.72
C ASN A 199 -2.37 -9.43 -11.50
N LEU A 200 -3.70 -9.43 -11.39
CA LEU A 200 -4.38 -8.97 -10.17
C LEU A 200 -4.07 -9.86 -8.97
N ARG A 201 -4.03 -11.19 -9.15
CA ARG A 201 -3.63 -12.10 -8.08
C ARG A 201 -2.19 -11.83 -7.63
N LEU A 202 -1.30 -11.54 -8.57
CA LEU A 202 0.07 -11.13 -8.30
C LEU A 202 0.11 -9.81 -7.51
N LEU A 203 -0.60 -8.77 -7.98
CA LEU A 203 -0.68 -7.46 -7.32
C LEU A 203 -1.11 -7.57 -5.86
N PHE A 204 -2.25 -8.22 -5.60
CA PHE A 204 -2.82 -8.29 -4.26
C PHE A 204 -2.02 -9.19 -3.33
N THR A 205 -1.47 -10.30 -3.84
CA THR A 205 -0.58 -11.12 -3.02
C THR A 205 0.72 -10.40 -2.70
N TYR A 206 1.28 -9.62 -3.64
CA TYR A 206 2.46 -8.78 -3.37
C TYR A 206 2.16 -7.69 -2.34
N GLN A 207 1.00 -7.02 -2.46
CA GLN A 207 0.53 -6.02 -1.49
C GLN A 207 0.43 -6.58 -0.07
N CYS A 208 -0.11 -7.80 0.11
CA CYS A 208 -0.23 -8.44 1.42
C CYS A 208 1.07 -9.03 1.96
N ALA A 209 1.98 -9.48 1.07
CA ALA A 209 3.18 -10.17 1.46
C ALA A 209 4.35 -9.23 1.80
N ARG A 210 4.38 -8.00 1.29
CA ARG A 210 5.41 -7.02 1.64
C ARG A 210 5.09 -6.26 2.95
N PRO A 211 6.07 -5.61 3.60
CA PRO A 211 5.81 -4.80 4.77
C PRO A 211 4.81 -3.67 4.49
N GLY A 212 3.99 -3.35 5.48
CA GLY A 212 3.00 -2.28 5.44
C GLY A 212 1.56 -2.79 5.42
N LYS A 213 0.63 -1.98 5.94
CA LYS A 213 -0.80 -2.34 6.03
C LYS A 213 -1.50 -2.17 4.69
N GLN A 214 -2.60 -2.87 4.42
CA GLN A 214 -3.24 -2.86 3.11
C GLN A 214 -4.52 -2.03 3.07
N LEU A 215 -4.77 -1.37 1.93
CA LEU A 215 -6.03 -0.73 1.62
C LEU A 215 -6.42 -1.07 0.18
N LEU A 216 -7.65 -1.53 0.00
CA LEU A 216 -8.21 -1.89 -1.31
C LEU A 216 -9.58 -1.23 -1.44
N PHE A 217 -9.80 -0.51 -2.54
CA PHE A 217 -11.08 0.12 -2.83
C PHE A 217 -12.08 -0.87 -3.43
N MET A 218 -13.37 -0.67 -3.11
CA MET A 218 -14.46 -1.54 -3.53
C MET A 218 -14.53 -1.72 -5.05
N GLY A 219 -14.95 -2.91 -5.49
CA GLY A 219 -15.01 -3.30 -6.90
C GLY A 219 -13.69 -3.88 -7.43
N ALA A 220 -12.56 -3.63 -6.76
CA ALA A 220 -11.29 -4.27 -7.10
C ALA A 220 -11.30 -5.78 -6.81
N GLU A 221 -11.98 -6.19 -5.73
CA GLU A 221 -12.21 -7.59 -5.36
C GLU A 221 -13.09 -8.33 -6.36
N LEU A 222 -13.93 -7.62 -7.11
CA LEU A 222 -14.73 -8.15 -8.22
C LEU A 222 -13.95 -8.19 -9.55
N ALA A 223 -12.71 -7.67 -9.57
CA ALA A 223 -11.96 -7.38 -10.78
C ALA A 223 -12.83 -6.64 -11.81
N GLN A 224 -13.55 -5.61 -11.34
CA GLN A 224 -14.41 -4.79 -12.19
C GLN A 224 -13.62 -4.18 -13.35
N ALA A 225 -14.14 -4.31 -14.58
CA ALA A 225 -13.46 -3.78 -15.76
C ALA A 225 -13.66 -2.26 -15.89
N ARG A 226 -14.87 -1.78 -15.64
CA ARG A 226 -15.18 -0.35 -15.71
C ARG A 226 -14.54 0.42 -14.55
N GLU A 227 -14.16 1.66 -14.83
CA GLU A 227 -13.84 2.63 -13.78
C GLU A 227 -14.99 2.78 -12.79
N TRP A 228 -14.64 3.15 -11.57
CA TRP A 228 -15.64 3.46 -10.56
C TRP A 228 -16.47 4.67 -10.98
N ASN A 229 -17.78 4.56 -10.79
CA ASN A 229 -18.73 5.64 -11.06
C ASN A 229 -19.59 5.84 -9.80
N HIS A 230 -19.48 7.01 -9.17
CA HIS A 230 -20.26 7.34 -7.98
C HIS A 230 -21.77 7.44 -8.24
N ASP A 231 -22.18 7.63 -9.50
CA ASP A 231 -23.60 7.66 -9.92
C ASP A 231 -24.19 6.26 -10.19
N ALA A 232 -23.40 5.19 -10.03
CA ALA A 232 -23.83 3.82 -10.30
C ALA A 232 -23.40 2.84 -9.20
N SER A 233 -24.09 1.70 -9.11
CA SER A 233 -23.62 0.58 -8.29
C SER A 233 -22.40 -0.09 -8.92
N LEU A 234 -21.66 -0.86 -8.10
CA LEU A 234 -20.68 -1.81 -8.62
C LEU A 234 -21.33 -2.84 -9.55
N ASP A 235 -20.52 -3.42 -10.43
CA ASP A 235 -20.91 -4.48 -11.37
C ASP A 235 -21.08 -5.83 -10.65
N TRP A 236 -22.03 -5.91 -9.70
CA TRP A 236 -22.22 -7.08 -8.83
C TRP A 236 -22.46 -8.40 -9.56
N HIS A 237 -23.05 -8.36 -10.76
CA HIS A 237 -23.26 -9.52 -11.62
C HIS A 237 -21.97 -10.27 -11.97
N LEU A 238 -20.82 -9.59 -11.93
CA LEU A 238 -19.51 -10.21 -12.15
C LEU A 238 -19.23 -11.32 -11.15
N ALA A 239 -19.75 -11.25 -9.92
CA ALA A 239 -19.53 -12.29 -8.91
C ALA A 239 -20.08 -13.68 -9.33
N GLU A 240 -21.02 -13.71 -10.27
CA GLU A 240 -21.63 -14.94 -10.79
C GLU A 240 -20.86 -15.52 -11.99
N GLU A 241 -19.95 -14.75 -12.61
CA GLU A 241 -19.12 -15.24 -13.71
C GLU A 241 -18.07 -16.23 -13.19
N PRO A 242 -17.86 -17.40 -13.83
CA PRO A 242 -16.99 -18.44 -13.30
C PRO A 242 -15.57 -17.98 -12.92
N ASP A 243 -14.94 -17.16 -13.78
CA ASP A 243 -13.58 -16.67 -13.56
C ASP A 243 -13.50 -15.67 -12.40
N ARG A 244 -14.54 -14.85 -12.23
CA ARG A 244 -14.65 -13.85 -11.15
C ARG A 244 -15.06 -14.48 -9.83
N ALA A 245 -15.92 -15.49 -9.84
CA ALA A 245 -16.20 -16.31 -8.68
C ALA A 245 -14.92 -17.01 -8.18
N ALA A 246 -14.05 -17.47 -9.10
CA ALA A 246 -12.74 -18.02 -8.75
C ALA A 246 -11.78 -16.96 -8.18
N PHE A 247 -11.78 -15.77 -8.76
CA PHE A 247 -11.02 -14.64 -8.25
C PHE A 247 -11.47 -14.19 -6.85
N LEU A 248 -12.77 -14.21 -6.56
CA LEU A 248 -13.30 -13.91 -5.23
C LEU A 248 -12.86 -14.94 -4.19
N ARG A 249 -12.86 -16.24 -4.53
CA ARG A 249 -12.27 -17.28 -3.66
C ARG A 249 -10.79 -17.02 -3.37
N PHE A 250 -10.05 -16.53 -4.36
CA PHE A 250 -8.67 -16.07 -4.16
C PHE A 250 -8.59 -14.92 -3.15
N MET A 251 -9.44 -13.89 -3.28
CA MET A 251 -9.47 -12.76 -2.36
C MET A 251 -9.79 -13.20 -0.92
N GLU A 252 -10.78 -14.07 -0.76
CA GLU A 252 -11.15 -14.66 0.54
C GLU A 252 -9.97 -15.43 1.15
N ARG A 253 -9.31 -16.30 0.36
CA ARG A 253 -8.19 -17.08 0.85
C ARG A 253 -6.97 -16.22 1.15
N LEU A 254 -6.70 -15.18 0.36
CA LEU A 254 -5.63 -14.23 0.61
C LEU A 254 -5.85 -13.48 1.94
N GLY A 255 -7.08 -13.01 2.18
CA GLY A 255 -7.45 -12.37 3.46
C GLY A 255 -7.35 -13.32 4.66
N ALA A 256 -7.67 -14.60 4.47
CA ALA A 256 -7.44 -15.63 5.50
C ALA A 256 -5.94 -15.85 5.75
N LEU A 257 -5.14 -16.04 4.68
CA LEU A 257 -3.69 -16.22 4.76
C LEU A 257 -3.01 -15.07 5.52
N TYR A 258 -3.37 -13.82 5.22
CA TYR A 258 -2.83 -12.64 5.89
C TYR A 258 -3.11 -12.66 7.40
N ARG A 259 -4.37 -12.90 7.80
CA ARG A 259 -4.74 -12.98 9.23
C ARG A 259 -4.08 -14.14 9.96
N GLU A 260 -3.93 -15.28 9.29
CA GLU A 260 -3.33 -16.50 9.85
C GLU A 260 -1.79 -16.46 9.92
N THR A 261 -1.14 -15.45 9.32
CA THR A 261 0.31 -15.40 9.15
C THR A 261 0.91 -14.14 9.78
N PRO A 262 1.24 -14.15 11.08
CA PRO A 262 1.84 -13.01 11.80
C PRO A 262 3.08 -12.42 11.12
N ALA A 263 3.91 -13.25 10.48
CA ALA A 263 5.07 -12.80 9.70
C ALA A 263 4.73 -11.72 8.65
N PHE A 264 3.49 -11.65 8.17
CA PHE A 264 3.05 -10.65 7.21
C PHE A 264 2.64 -9.30 7.81
N TRP A 265 2.49 -9.17 9.13
CA TRP A 265 1.98 -7.93 9.72
C TRP A 265 2.53 -7.54 11.11
N GLU A 266 3.09 -8.47 11.89
CA GLU A 266 3.59 -8.17 13.25
C GLU A 266 4.81 -7.24 13.20
N ARG A 267 5.79 -7.56 12.34
CA ARG A 267 7.07 -6.84 12.22
C ARG A 267 7.12 -5.85 11.05
N ASP A 268 5.99 -5.33 10.57
CA ASP A 268 5.97 -4.36 9.45
C ASP A 268 6.90 -3.14 9.65
N PRO A 269 6.94 -2.49 10.84
CA PRO A 269 7.81 -1.33 11.05
C PRO A 269 9.29 -1.70 11.21
N ASP A 270 9.61 -2.98 11.42
CA ASP A 270 10.93 -3.45 11.79
C ASP A 270 11.70 -3.92 10.54
N PRO A 271 12.88 -3.35 10.24
CA PRO A 271 13.72 -3.80 9.12
C PRO A 271 14.07 -5.28 9.16
N GLU A 272 14.14 -5.91 10.32
CA GLU A 272 14.41 -7.35 10.46
C GLU A 272 13.21 -8.23 10.10
N GLY A 273 12.01 -7.65 9.97
CA GLY A 273 10.80 -8.36 9.53
C GLY A 273 10.79 -8.72 8.04
N PHE A 274 11.75 -8.22 7.26
CA PHE A 274 11.88 -8.45 5.82
C PHE A 274 13.33 -8.67 5.40
N ALA A 275 13.56 -9.57 4.45
CA ALA A 275 14.84 -9.67 3.77
C ALA A 275 14.67 -10.16 2.33
N TRP A 276 15.33 -9.50 1.38
CA TRP A 276 15.47 -10.05 0.03
C TRP A 276 16.26 -11.38 0.07
N ILE A 277 15.79 -12.37 -0.67
CA ILE A 277 16.59 -13.53 -1.08
C ILE A 277 17.27 -13.18 -2.40
N ASP A 278 16.48 -12.76 -3.38
CA ASP A 278 16.97 -12.21 -4.64
C ASP A 278 15.94 -11.23 -5.21
N ALA A 279 16.45 -10.11 -5.71
CA ALA A 279 15.66 -9.11 -6.43
C ALA A 279 16.33 -8.72 -7.75
N ALA A 280 17.46 -9.36 -8.10
CA ALA A 280 18.31 -8.98 -9.22
C ALA A 280 18.03 -9.77 -10.50
N ASP A 281 17.20 -10.82 -10.47
CA ASP A 281 16.80 -11.60 -11.66
C ASP A 281 15.85 -10.82 -12.59
N ARG A 282 16.42 -9.78 -13.23
CA ARG A 282 15.76 -8.93 -14.23
C ARG A 282 15.31 -9.71 -15.44
N GLU A 283 16.15 -10.62 -15.93
CA GLU A 283 15.88 -11.37 -17.16
C GLU A 283 14.63 -12.25 -17.06
N ASN A 284 14.33 -12.80 -15.89
CA ASN A 284 13.10 -13.57 -15.68
C ASN A 284 11.97 -12.77 -15.00
N SER A 285 12.26 -11.56 -14.53
CA SER A 285 11.38 -10.74 -13.70
C SER A 285 10.86 -11.51 -12.48
N VAL A 286 11.80 -12.18 -11.79
CA VAL A 286 11.54 -12.97 -10.58
C VAL A 286 12.05 -12.23 -9.36
N PHE A 287 11.28 -12.31 -8.29
CA PHE A 287 11.59 -11.72 -6.99
C PHE A 287 11.39 -12.78 -5.92
N ALA A 288 12.32 -12.86 -4.97
CA ALA A 288 12.24 -13.75 -3.83
C ALA A 288 12.61 -13.01 -2.55
N PHE A 289 11.79 -13.11 -1.53
CA PHE A 289 12.04 -12.47 -0.23
C PHE A 289 11.50 -13.31 0.93
N ILE A 290 11.84 -12.88 2.14
CA ILE A 290 11.41 -13.50 3.38
C ILE A 290 10.66 -12.48 4.21
N ARG A 291 9.60 -12.94 4.86
CA ARG A 291 8.92 -12.25 5.96
C ARG A 291 9.13 -13.03 7.24
N VAL A 292 9.50 -12.35 8.32
CA VAL A 292 9.94 -12.99 9.57
C VAL A 292 9.09 -12.51 10.73
N ASP A 293 8.72 -13.45 11.61
CA ASP A 293 8.22 -13.17 12.95
C ASP A 293 8.82 -14.17 13.94
N GLY A 294 9.68 -13.68 14.84
CA GLY A 294 10.45 -14.53 15.75
C GLY A 294 11.23 -15.63 15.03
N ALA A 295 10.88 -16.89 15.29
CA ALA A 295 11.47 -18.06 14.64
C ALA A 295 10.67 -18.59 13.44
N ASP A 296 9.48 -18.03 13.17
CA ASP A 296 8.66 -18.37 12.00
C ASP A 296 9.00 -17.43 10.82
N HIS A 297 8.88 -17.95 9.61
CA HIS A 297 9.11 -17.16 8.40
C HIS A 297 8.28 -17.65 7.21
N ARG A 298 8.07 -16.75 6.25
CA ARG A 298 7.53 -17.09 4.93
C ARG A 298 8.56 -16.78 3.87
N VAL A 299 8.82 -17.74 2.99
CA VAL A 299 9.54 -17.50 1.74
C VAL A 299 8.51 -17.18 0.68
N VAL A 300 8.62 -16.01 0.06
CA VAL A 300 7.71 -15.55 -1.00
C VAL A 300 8.49 -15.47 -2.30
N VAL A 301 7.99 -16.11 -3.35
CA VAL A 301 8.63 -16.13 -4.66
C VAL A 301 7.62 -15.72 -5.72
N MET A 302 7.89 -14.64 -6.42
CA MET A 302 7.03 -14.03 -7.43
C MET A 302 7.64 -14.18 -8.82
N ASN A 303 6.87 -14.73 -9.76
CA ASN A 303 7.18 -14.69 -11.18
C ASN A 303 6.27 -13.67 -11.87
N ALA A 304 6.83 -12.54 -12.28
CA ALA A 304 6.08 -11.47 -12.93
C ALA A 304 5.96 -11.64 -14.46
N THR A 305 6.14 -12.86 -14.99
CA THR A 305 5.98 -13.15 -16.42
C THR A 305 5.05 -14.34 -16.67
N PRO A 306 4.37 -14.43 -17.83
CA PRO A 306 3.49 -15.55 -18.16
C PRO A 306 4.26 -16.83 -18.54
N VAL A 307 5.59 -16.81 -18.48
CA VAL A 307 6.42 -17.97 -18.75
C VAL A 307 6.66 -18.73 -17.44
N PRO A 308 6.17 -19.97 -17.28
CA PRO A 308 6.46 -20.77 -16.10
C PRO A 308 7.96 -21.08 -16.01
N ARG A 309 8.50 -21.16 -14.79
CA ARG A 309 9.91 -21.45 -14.55
C ARG A 309 10.06 -22.81 -13.89
N HIS A 310 10.55 -23.80 -14.62
CA HIS A 310 10.84 -25.12 -14.08
C HIS A 310 12.24 -25.16 -13.46
N GLU A 311 12.42 -25.99 -12.43
CA GLU A 311 13.72 -26.17 -11.75
C GLU A 311 14.35 -24.85 -11.25
N TYR A 312 13.52 -23.85 -10.93
CA TYR A 312 13.99 -22.54 -10.48
C TYR A 312 14.52 -22.64 -9.05
N ARG A 313 15.77 -22.24 -8.84
CA ARG A 313 16.44 -22.39 -7.54
C ARG A 313 16.29 -21.12 -6.70
N VAL A 314 15.91 -21.29 -5.43
CA VAL A 314 15.78 -20.18 -4.47
C VAL A 314 16.53 -20.52 -3.19
N GLY A 315 17.38 -19.61 -2.71
CA GLY A 315 18.07 -19.78 -1.43
C GLY A 315 17.09 -19.91 -0.25
N ALA A 316 17.31 -20.89 0.61
CA ALA A 316 16.45 -21.18 1.76
C ALA A 316 17.08 -20.64 3.06
N PRO A 317 16.30 -19.99 3.95
CA PRO A 317 16.83 -19.45 5.21
C PRO A 317 17.43 -20.51 6.13
N VAL A 318 16.73 -21.64 6.25
CA VAL A 318 17.06 -22.76 7.13
C VAL A 318 16.89 -24.06 6.34
N ALA A 319 17.75 -25.05 6.62
CA ALA A 319 17.61 -26.41 6.08
C ALA A 319 16.31 -27.06 6.58
N GLY A 320 15.64 -27.83 5.73
CA GLY A 320 14.48 -28.61 6.15
C GLY A 320 13.46 -28.79 5.05
N ARG A 321 12.20 -28.85 5.49
CA ARG A 321 11.02 -29.04 4.65
C ARG A 321 10.21 -27.76 4.64
N TYR A 322 9.72 -27.38 3.47
CA TYR A 322 8.88 -26.20 3.30
C TYR A 322 7.58 -26.60 2.65
N ARG A 323 6.46 -26.27 3.28
CA ARG A 323 5.14 -26.46 2.70
C ARG A 323 4.76 -25.26 1.87
N VAL A 324 4.31 -25.48 0.64
CA VAL A 324 3.64 -24.45 -0.16
C VAL A 324 2.29 -24.19 0.48
N VAL A 325 2.16 -23.07 1.18
CA VAL A 325 0.94 -22.68 1.91
C VAL A 325 -0.02 -21.84 1.07
N PHE A 326 0.50 -21.25 -0.01
CA PHE A 326 -0.30 -20.50 -0.97
C PHE A 326 0.36 -20.52 -2.35
N ASN A 327 -0.45 -20.75 -3.38
CA ASN A 327 -0.06 -20.66 -4.79
C ASN A 327 -1.17 -19.88 -5.51
N THR A 328 -0.85 -18.68 -6.00
CA THR A 328 -1.84 -17.82 -6.66
C THR A 328 -2.35 -18.40 -7.98
N ASP A 329 -1.67 -19.38 -8.56
CA ASP A 329 -2.06 -20.03 -9.81
C ASP A 329 -2.81 -21.35 -9.59
N ALA A 330 -3.25 -21.64 -8.37
CA ALA A 330 -4.11 -22.80 -8.12
C ALA A 330 -5.41 -22.73 -8.96
N ALA A 331 -5.86 -23.88 -9.46
CA ALA A 331 -7.03 -23.96 -10.33
C ALA A 331 -8.32 -23.43 -9.65
N GLU A 332 -8.44 -23.57 -8.33
CA GLU A 332 -9.57 -23.04 -7.55
C GLU A 332 -9.69 -21.50 -7.62
N PHE A 333 -8.58 -20.81 -7.91
CA PHE A 333 -8.45 -19.36 -8.08
C PHE A 333 -8.52 -18.90 -9.54
N GLY A 334 -8.83 -19.82 -10.47
CA GLY A 334 -8.82 -19.54 -11.91
C GLY A 334 -7.42 -19.49 -12.52
N GLY A 335 -6.42 -20.06 -11.84
CA GLY A 335 -5.08 -20.25 -12.39
C GLY A 335 -4.96 -21.50 -13.25
N SER A 336 -3.77 -21.71 -13.81
CA SER A 336 -3.49 -22.87 -14.67
C SER A 336 -3.26 -24.18 -13.87
N GLY A 337 -3.08 -24.08 -12.56
CA GLY A 337 -2.69 -25.17 -11.67
C GLY A 337 -1.19 -25.45 -11.68
N ALA A 338 -0.39 -24.61 -12.34
CA ALA A 338 1.06 -24.74 -12.37
C ALA A 338 1.69 -24.30 -11.03
N GLY A 339 2.95 -24.69 -10.85
CA GLY A 339 3.75 -24.35 -9.67
C GLY A 339 3.98 -25.53 -8.73
N SER A 340 4.95 -25.39 -7.83
CA SER A 340 5.18 -26.36 -6.77
C SER A 340 3.97 -26.46 -5.85
N THR A 341 3.65 -27.68 -5.40
CA THR A 341 2.58 -27.97 -4.45
C THR A 341 3.09 -28.90 -3.36
N GLY A 342 2.36 -28.99 -2.24
CA GLY A 342 2.74 -29.85 -1.12
C GLY A 342 4.04 -29.38 -0.45
N THR A 343 4.93 -30.33 -0.16
CA THR A 343 6.20 -30.07 0.55
C THR A 343 7.37 -30.10 -0.43
N VAL A 344 8.24 -29.09 -0.35
CA VAL A 344 9.53 -29.04 -1.03
C VAL A 344 10.66 -29.20 -0.01
N HIS A 345 11.78 -29.79 -0.45
CA HIS A 345 12.93 -30.05 0.40
C HIS A 345 14.08 -29.11 0.06
N THR A 346 14.82 -28.68 1.07
CA THR A 346 16.08 -27.97 0.84
C THR A 346 17.18 -28.95 0.46
N GLU A 347 18.07 -28.52 -0.42
CA GLU A 347 19.31 -29.18 -0.78
C GLU A 347 20.49 -28.38 -0.19
N ALA A 348 21.56 -29.08 0.19
CA ALA A 348 22.84 -28.49 0.57
C ALA A 348 23.61 -27.96 -0.67
N ALA A 349 22.96 -27.09 -1.43
CA ALA A 349 23.46 -26.43 -2.62
C ALA A 349 23.40 -24.92 -2.38
N PRO A 350 24.52 -24.26 -2.05
CA PRO A 350 24.53 -22.83 -1.76
C PRO A 350 24.02 -21.99 -2.92
N PHE A 351 23.10 -21.05 -2.64
CA PHE A 351 22.52 -20.17 -3.64
C PHE A 351 21.98 -18.88 -2.99
N HIS A 352 21.98 -17.75 -3.71
CA HIS A 352 21.52 -16.45 -3.19
C HIS A 352 22.13 -16.07 -1.81
N GLY A 353 23.42 -16.36 -1.63
CA GLY A 353 24.14 -16.08 -0.36
C GLY A 353 23.73 -16.99 0.83
N ARG A 354 22.96 -18.05 0.60
CA ARG A 354 22.48 -18.98 1.63
C ARG A 354 23.09 -20.37 1.44
N ALA A 355 23.30 -21.08 2.55
CA ALA A 355 23.93 -22.41 2.55
C ALA A 355 23.02 -23.53 1.99
N GLN A 356 21.71 -23.29 1.96
CA GLN A 356 20.70 -24.22 1.48
C GLN A 356 19.87 -23.56 0.39
N SER A 357 19.26 -24.35 -0.48
CA SER A 357 18.32 -23.85 -1.49
C SER A 357 17.24 -24.88 -1.82
N MET A 358 16.15 -24.43 -2.42
CA MET A 358 15.04 -25.27 -2.89
C MET A 358 14.94 -25.16 -4.41
N ARG A 359 14.53 -26.25 -5.07
CA ARG A 359 14.11 -26.23 -6.46
C ARG A 359 12.59 -26.11 -6.52
N LEU A 360 12.10 -25.13 -7.26
CA LEU A 360 10.69 -24.82 -7.37
C LEU A 360 10.27 -24.86 -8.84
N VAL A 361 9.00 -25.18 -9.07
CA VAL A 361 8.31 -24.80 -10.30
C VAL A 361 7.59 -23.50 -9.98
N LEU A 362 7.94 -22.41 -10.65
CA LEU A 362 7.24 -21.13 -10.49
C LEU A 362 6.07 -21.07 -11.48
N PRO A 363 4.85 -20.77 -11.01
CA PRO A 363 3.70 -20.60 -11.89
C PRO A 363 3.89 -19.39 -12.81
N PRO A 364 3.19 -19.34 -13.96
CA PRO A 364 3.11 -18.15 -14.79
C PRO A 364 2.31 -17.04 -14.08
N LEU A 365 2.82 -15.80 -14.08
CA LEU A 365 2.17 -14.63 -13.45
C LEU A 365 1.65 -14.94 -12.04
N GLY A 366 2.51 -15.53 -11.19
CA GLY A 366 2.06 -16.03 -9.90
C GLY A 366 3.09 -15.95 -8.79
N ILE A 367 2.59 -16.11 -7.57
CA ILE A 367 3.35 -16.09 -6.33
C ILE A 367 3.17 -17.43 -5.61
N LEU A 368 4.29 -17.95 -5.13
CA LEU A 368 4.33 -19.03 -4.14
C LEU A 368 4.68 -18.44 -2.77
N VAL A 369 3.94 -18.84 -1.75
CA VAL A 369 4.27 -18.61 -0.34
C VAL A 369 4.58 -19.96 0.28
N LEU A 370 5.76 -20.07 0.88
CA LEU A 370 6.23 -21.28 1.54
C LEU A 370 6.48 -21.02 3.03
N ALA A 371 6.09 -21.97 3.86
CA ALA A 371 6.35 -21.95 5.31
C ALA A 371 7.23 -23.14 5.70
N PRO A 372 8.19 -22.98 6.63
CA PRO A 372 8.92 -24.13 7.16
C PRO A 372 7.95 -25.11 7.86
N GLU A 373 8.20 -26.41 7.71
CA GLU A 373 7.56 -27.43 8.54
C GLU A 373 8.38 -27.63 9.82
N ALA A 374 7.69 -27.81 10.96
CA ALA A 374 8.30 -28.05 12.26
C ALA A 374 8.99 -29.41 12.36
#